data_AF-A0A813EAN5-F1
#
_entry.id   AF-A0A813EAN5-F1
#
_cell.length_a   1.000
_cell.length_b   1.000
_cell.length_c   1.000
_cell.angle_alpha   90.00
_cell.angle_beta   90.00
_cell.angle_gamma   90.00
#
_symmetry.space_group_name_H-M   'P 1'
#
loop_
_entity.id
_entity.type
_entity.pdbx_description
1 polymer ?
#
loop_
_entity_poly.entity_id
_entity_poly.type
_entity_poly.pdbx_seq_one_letter_code
_entity_poly.pdbx_strand_id
1 'polypeptide(L)'
;MVPTELPRCRFCGVPLSSATSHGGLCANLRRHGVLSSDAAAAAYGAVDRGDFIPEGEPYLDAAAVLGTTGAQVSAPHVHAAALELIQERAAALEVELSDSRQLRVLDLGSGCCRAGAASWLWSTSRSLRNGLAATSPRTTRTCWKENEVAWS
;
A
#
# COMPACT_ATOMS: atom_id res chain seq x y z
N MET A 1 -32.46 20.55 5.08
CA MET A 1 -31.55 19.38 5.13
C MET A 1 -30.16 19.90 5.42
N VAL A 2 -29.65 19.68 6.62
CA VAL A 2 -28.22 19.91 6.90
C VAL A 2 -27.47 18.85 6.09
N PRO A 3 -26.48 19.19 5.25
CA PRO A 3 -25.62 18.18 4.67
C PRO A 3 -25.05 17.37 5.83
N THR A 4 -25.35 16.08 5.90
CA THR A 4 -24.73 15.20 6.90
C THR A 4 -23.24 15.22 6.61
N GLU A 5 -22.51 16.05 7.34
CA GLU A 5 -21.07 16.15 7.21
C GLU A 5 -20.50 14.78 7.57
N LEU A 6 -19.74 14.19 6.65
CA LEU A 6 -19.13 12.89 6.86
C LEU A 6 -18.18 12.98 8.06
N PRO A 7 -18.11 11.93 8.91
CA PRO A 7 -17.16 11.94 10.02
C PRO A 7 -15.74 12.12 9.48
N ARG A 8 -14.93 12.91 10.17
CA ARG A 8 -13.57 13.25 9.77
C ARG A 8 -12.55 12.68 10.75
N CYS A 9 -11.38 12.34 10.24
CA CYS A 9 -10.24 11.98 11.07
C CYS A 9 -9.87 13.19 11.96
N ARG A 10 -9.77 12.94 13.27
CA ARG A 10 -9.42 13.98 14.25
C ARG A 10 -8.04 14.60 14.00
N PHE A 11 -7.10 13.83 13.44
CA PHE A 11 -5.71 14.26 13.30
C PHE A 11 -5.45 15.04 12.00
N CYS A 12 -5.98 14.58 10.87
CA CYS A 12 -5.72 15.17 9.56
C CYS A 12 -6.93 15.84 8.91
N GLY A 13 -8.13 15.76 9.50
CA GLY A 13 -9.36 16.39 8.97
C GLY A 13 -9.95 15.71 7.72
N VAL A 14 -9.29 14.67 7.21
CA VAL A 14 -9.74 13.90 6.04
C VAL A 14 -11.07 13.21 6.35
N PRO A 15 -12.07 13.25 5.43
CA PRO A 15 -13.30 12.47 5.58
C PRO A 15 -13.01 10.97 5.66
N LEU A 16 -13.59 10.32 6.67
CA LEU A 16 -13.41 8.88 6.87
C LEU A 16 -14.04 8.11 5.72
N SER A 17 -13.31 7.12 5.21
CA SER A 17 -13.63 6.40 3.98
C SER A 17 -14.07 4.95 4.19
N SER A 18 -14.46 4.59 5.43
CA SER A 18 -14.85 3.22 5.82
C SER A 18 -15.86 2.59 4.86
N ALA A 19 -15.75 1.29 4.63
CA ALA A 19 -16.65 0.52 3.77
C ALA A 19 -16.81 -0.92 4.25
N THR A 20 -17.59 -1.73 3.53
CA THR A 20 -17.77 -3.17 3.80
C THR A 20 -16.90 -4.07 2.92
N SER A 21 -16.17 -3.49 1.96
CA SER A 21 -15.25 -4.20 1.06
C SER A 21 -14.06 -3.33 0.69
N HIS A 22 -12.95 -3.93 0.26
CA HIS A 22 -11.79 -3.19 -0.22
C HIS A 22 -12.13 -2.30 -1.42
N GLY A 23 -12.94 -2.80 -2.35
CA GLY A 23 -13.42 -2.01 -3.49
C GLY A 23 -14.24 -0.79 -3.07
N GLY A 24 -15.12 -0.93 -2.06
CA GLY A 24 -15.87 0.19 -1.50
C GLY A 24 -14.97 1.21 -0.78
N LEU A 25 -13.94 0.72 -0.08
CA LEU A 25 -12.94 1.55 0.59
C LEU A 25 -12.16 2.39 -0.43
N CYS A 26 -11.69 1.76 -1.51
CA CYS A 26 -11.04 2.45 -2.64
C CYS A 26 -11.97 3.52 -3.24
N ALA A 27 -13.23 3.18 -3.50
CA ALA A 27 -14.19 4.12 -4.09
C ALA A 27 -14.43 5.34 -3.18
N ASN A 28 -14.54 5.14 -1.87
CA ASN A 28 -14.70 6.23 -0.90
C ASN A 28 -13.45 7.10 -0.82
N LEU A 29 -12.26 6.51 -0.77
CA LEU A 29 -10.98 7.25 -0.76
C LEU A 29 -10.84 8.13 -2.01
N ARG A 30 -11.24 7.62 -3.18
CA ARG A 30 -11.29 8.41 -4.42
C ARG A 30 -12.32 9.53 -4.35
N ARG A 31 -13.53 9.23 -3.87
CA ARG A 31 -14.60 10.21 -3.72
C ARG A 31 -14.21 11.37 -2.79
N HIS A 32 -13.43 11.09 -1.75
CA HIS A 32 -12.94 12.08 -0.80
C HIS A 32 -11.66 12.79 -1.25
N GLY A 33 -11.11 12.45 -2.42
CA GLY A 33 -9.92 13.08 -2.99
C GLY A 33 -8.60 12.69 -2.29
N VAL A 34 -8.61 11.67 -1.44
CA VAL A 34 -7.40 11.15 -0.77
C VAL A 34 -6.58 10.31 -1.74
N LEU A 35 -7.26 9.63 -2.66
CA LEU A 35 -6.69 8.80 -3.71
C LEU A 35 -7.13 9.38 -5.07
N SER A 36 -6.29 10.20 -5.66
CA SER A 36 -6.59 10.97 -6.86
C SER A 36 -5.95 10.39 -8.12
N SER A 37 -4.69 9.91 -8.04
CA SER A 37 -3.98 9.39 -9.21
C SER A 37 -4.44 7.98 -9.56
N ASP A 38 -4.63 7.70 -10.85
CA ASP A 38 -5.03 6.37 -11.30
C ASP A 38 -3.96 5.31 -10.98
N ALA A 39 -2.69 5.69 -11.00
CA ALA A 39 -1.58 4.82 -10.64
C ALA A 39 -1.61 4.46 -9.14
N ALA A 40 -1.83 5.42 -8.24
CA ALA A 40 -2.01 5.12 -6.82
C ALA A 40 -3.29 4.31 -6.58
N ALA A 41 -4.39 4.65 -7.26
CA ALA A 41 -5.65 3.93 -7.12
C ALA A 41 -5.53 2.45 -7.55
N ALA A 42 -4.84 2.19 -8.66
CA ALA A 42 -4.57 0.84 -9.14
C ALA A 42 -3.67 0.07 -8.16
N ALA A 43 -2.59 0.70 -7.67
CA ALA A 43 -1.68 0.07 -6.73
C ALA A 43 -2.35 -0.22 -5.37
N TYR A 44 -3.15 0.70 -4.85
CA TYR A 44 -3.92 0.51 -3.62
C TYR A 44 -5.00 -0.57 -3.80
N GLY A 45 -5.71 -0.57 -4.93
CA GLY A 45 -6.76 -1.54 -5.24
C GLY A 45 -6.25 -2.96 -5.49
N ALA A 46 -4.99 -3.12 -5.90
CA ALA A 46 -4.38 -4.42 -6.18
C ALA A 46 -4.05 -5.24 -4.92
N VAL A 47 -3.96 -4.59 -3.76
CA VAL A 47 -3.60 -5.25 -2.50
C VAL A 47 -4.74 -5.11 -1.50
N ASP A 48 -5.45 -6.21 -1.25
CA ASP A 48 -6.59 -6.20 -0.34
C ASP A 48 -6.13 -5.99 1.11
N ARG A 49 -6.72 -4.98 1.78
CA ARG A 49 -6.39 -4.69 3.18
C ARG A 49 -6.79 -5.82 4.13
N GLY A 50 -7.83 -6.58 3.80
CA GLY A 50 -8.27 -7.77 4.56
C GLY A 50 -7.17 -8.83 4.66
N ASP A 51 -6.27 -8.90 3.67
CA ASP A 51 -5.13 -9.80 3.67
C ASP A 51 -4.10 -9.46 4.75
N PHE A 52 -4.23 -8.34 5.48
CA PHE A 52 -3.34 -7.97 6.60
C PHE A 52 -4.03 -7.94 7.97
N ILE A 53 -5.36 -7.91 8.01
CA ILE A 53 -6.16 -7.84 9.23
C ILE A 53 -7.04 -9.11 9.32
N PRO A 54 -6.55 -10.20 9.96
CA PRO A 54 -7.31 -11.47 10.04
C PRO A 54 -8.58 -11.38 10.88
N GLU A 55 -8.60 -10.48 11.86
CA GLU A 55 -9.66 -10.36 12.85
C GLU A 55 -10.12 -8.90 12.92
N GLY A 56 -11.43 -8.68 13.04
CA GLY A 56 -12.03 -7.36 13.21
C GLY A 56 -12.59 -6.73 11.93
N GLU A 57 -12.48 -5.41 11.84
CA GLU A 57 -13.08 -4.56 10.79
C GLU A 57 -11.99 -4.09 9.81
N PRO A 58 -11.58 -4.90 8.81
CA PRO A 58 -10.44 -4.59 7.95
C PRO A 58 -10.61 -3.33 7.11
N TYR A 59 -11.85 -2.97 6.79
CA TYR A 59 -12.20 -1.86 5.91
C TYR A 59 -12.69 -0.62 6.66
N LEU A 60 -12.53 -0.60 7.98
CA LEU A 60 -12.72 0.60 8.79
C LEU A 60 -11.58 1.57 8.52
N ASP A 61 -11.89 2.84 8.27
CA ASP A 61 -10.91 3.89 8.07
C ASP A 61 -10.27 4.36 9.38
N ALA A 62 -9.60 3.44 10.07
CA ALA A 62 -8.93 3.63 11.33
C ALA A 62 -7.69 2.73 11.43
N ALA A 63 -6.81 3.03 12.39
CA ALA A 63 -5.70 2.14 12.70
C ALA A 63 -6.23 0.82 13.28
N ALA A 64 -5.65 -0.30 12.83
CA ALA A 64 -6.04 -1.63 13.28
C ALA A 64 -4.87 -2.29 14.03
N VAL A 65 -5.14 -2.82 15.23
CA VAL A 65 -4.12 -3.51 16.04
C VAL A 65 -3.91 -4.93 15.51
N LEU A 66 -2.65 -5.37 15.49
CA LEU A 66 -2.22 -6.67 15.02
C LEU A 66 -1.79 -7.55 16.21
N GLY A 67 -2.57 -8.59 16.49
CA GLY A 67 -2.21 -9.61 17.48
C GLY A 67 -1.87 -9.05 18.86
N THR A 68 -0.96 -9.72 19.57
CA THR A 68 -0.61 -9.43 20.98
C THR A 68 0.59 -8.50 21.15
N THR A 69 1.33 -8.19 20.09
CA THR A 69 2.54 -7.34 20.14
C THR A 69 2.23 -5.84 20.21
N GLY A 70 0.97 -5.45 20.02
CA GLY A 70 0.53 -4.05 20.05
C GLY A 70 0.90 -3.24 18.81
N ALA A 71 1.49 -3.86 17.78
CA ALA A 71 1.73 -3.22 16.50
C ALA A 71 0.41 -2.85 15.80
N GLN A 72 0.41 -1.78 15.00
CA GLN A 72 -0.79 -1.29 14.32
C GLN A 72 -0.57 -1.13 12.81
N VAL A 73 -1.55 -1.55 12.01
CA VAL A 73 -1.68 -1.14 10.61
C VAL A 73 -2.28 0.26 10.60
N SER A 74 -1.64 1.22 9.93
CA SER A 74 -2.17 2.59 9.83
C SER A 74 -3.52 2.63 9.12
N ALA A 75 -4.26 3.72 9.33
CA ALA A 75 -5.56 3.92 8.71
C ALA A 75 -5.47 3.94 7.17
N PRO A 76 -6.48 3.41 6.45
CA PRO A 76 -6.59 3.48 5.00
C PRO A 76 -6.25 4.83 4.39
N HIS A 77 -6.77 5.94 4.94
CA HIS A 77 -6.48 7.27 4.41
C HIS A 77 -5.00 7.67 4.54
N VAL A 78 -4.29 7.17 5.55
CA VAL A 78 -2.84 7.40 5.71
C VAL A 78 -2.06 6.66 4.64
N HIS A 79 -2.40 5.39 4.37
CA HIS A 79 -1.77 4.62 3.31
C HIS A 79 -2.03 5.23 1.92
N ALA A 80 -3.26 5.66 1.65
CA ALA A 80 -3.61 6.31 0.40
C ALA A 80 -2.82 7.63 0.20
N ALA A 81 -2.78 8.48 1.22
CA ALA A 81 -2.02 9.73 1.16
C ALA A 81 -0.51 9.49 0.97
N ALA A 82 0.06 8.49 1.65
CA ALA A 82 1.47 8.13 1.48
C ALA A 82 1.77 7.65 0.05
N LEU A 83 0.87 6.85 -0.52
CA LEU A 83 1.02 6.35 -1.89
C LEU A 83 0.95 7.48 -2.91
N GLU A 84 0.03 8.45 -2.75
CA GLU A 84 -0.01 9.64 -3.61
C GLU A 84 1.30 10.42 -3.57
N LEU A 85 1.83 10.67 -2.37
CA LEU A 85 3.11 11.37 -2.22
C LEU A 85 4.26 10.62 -2.89
N ILE A 86 4.29 9.29 -2.79
CA ILE A 86 5.29 8.46 -3.46
C ILE A 86 5.14 8.58 -4.98
N GLN A 87 3.92 8.50 -5.52
CA GLN A 87 3.69 8.60 -6.96
C GLN A 87 4.05 9.97 -7.52
N GLU A 88 3.73 11.04 -6.80
CA GLU A 88 4.18 12.39 -7.17
C GLU A 88 5.70 12.49 -7.25
N ARG A 89 6.42 11.91 -6.27
CA ARG A 89 7.90 11.94 -6.26
C ARG A 89 8.51 11.01 -7.29
N ALA A 90 7.90 9.84 -7.54
CA ALA A 90 8.33 8.94 -8.59
C ALA A 90 8.23 9.63 -9.95
N ALA A 91 7.09 10.25 -10.26
CA ALA A 91 6.89 10.99 -11.50
C ALA A 91 7.88 12.18 -11.64
N ALA A 92 8.13 12.93 -10.56
CA ALA A 92 9.09 14.02 -10.59
C ALA A 92 10.53 13.55 -10.84
N LEU A 93 10.94 12.44 -10.21
CA LEU A 93 12.28 11.88 -10.36
C LEU A 93 12.48 11.16 -11.69
N GLU A 94 11.44 10.57 -12.29
CA GLU A 94 11.51 9.98 -13.62
C GLU A 94 11.88 11.02 -14.70
N VAL A 95 11.49 12.28 -14.51
CA VAL A 95 11.89 13.39 -15.40
C VAL A 95 13.38 13.74 -15.24
N GLU A 96 13.96 13.54 -14.06
CA GLU A 96 15.34 13.92 -13.75
C GLU A 96 16.36 12.79 -13.88
N LEU A 97 15.93 11.53 -13.72
CA LEU A 97 16.79 10.36 -13.76
C LEU A 97 17.08 9.99 -15.22
N SER A 98 18.36 9.85 -15.56
CA SER A 98 18.75 9.24 -16.83
C SER A 98 18.30 7.78 -16.88
N ASP A 99 18.13 7.27 -18.10
CA ASP A 99 17.62 5.95 -18.51
C ASP A 99 18.22 4.73 -17.77
N SER A 100 19.25 4.92 -16.93
CA SER A 100 19.97 3.89 -16.19
C SER A 100 19.73 3.87 -14.66
N ARG A 101 19.07 4.88 -14.07
CA ARG A 101 18.82 4.90 -12.62
C ARG A 101 17.40 4.45 -12.29
N GLN A 102 17.30 3.34 -11.57
CA GLN A 102 16.03 2.84 -11.05
C GLN A 102 15.69 3.53 -9.73
N LEU A 103 14.41 3.86 -9.55
CA LEU A 103 13.87 4.33 -8.29
C LEU A 103 13.95 3.21 -7.24
N ARG A 104 14.47 3.54 -6.06
CA ARG A 104 14.55 2.62 -4.91
C ARG A 104 13.79 3.23 -3.75
N VAL A 105 12.81 2.50 -3.24
CA VAL A 105 11.95 2.92 -2.13
C VAL A 105 12.24 2.01 -0.94
N LEU A 106 12.47 2.60 0.23
CA LEU A 106 12.66 1.89 1.50
C LEU A 106 11.49 2.25 2.42
N ASP A 107 10.76 1.22 2.87
CA ASP A 107 9.70 1.35 3.87
C ASP A 107 10.26 1.02 5.26
N LEU A 108 10.27 2.01 6.16
CA LEU A 108 10.75 1.86 7.52
C LEU A 108 9.56 1.60 8.46
N GLY A 109 9.53 0.43 9.09
CA GLY A 109 8.43 0.04 9.98
C GLY A 109 7.30 -0.71 9.26
N SER A 110 7.65 -1.61 8.33
CA SER A 110 6.73 -2.35 7.46
C SER A 110 5.65 -3.21 8.15
N GLY A 111 5.69 -3.35 9.48
CA GLY A 111 4.58 -3.88 10.27
C GLY A 111 4.16 -5.31 9.91
N CYS A 112 2.86 -5.49 9.60
CA CYS A 112 2.11 -6.75 9.43
C CYS A 112 2.54 -7.64 8.24
N CYS A 113 3.82 -7.72 7.91
CA CYS A 113 4.35 -8.52 6.82
C CYS A 113 3.97 -10.00 6.97
N ARG A 114 2.73 -10.37 6.61
CA ARG A 114 2.33 -11.76 6.52
C ARG A 114 3.23 -12.38 5.46
N ALA A 115 3.81 -13.52 5.81
CA ALA A 115 4.85 -14.22 5.06
C ALA A 115 4.45 -14.70 3.64
N GLY A 116 3.39 -14.15 3.04
CA GLY A 116 2.92 -14.40 1.67
C GLY A 116 2.98 -13.20 0.72
N ALA A 117 3.12 -11.95 1.21
CA ALA A 117 3.10 -10.76 0.35
C ALA A 117 4.46 -10.45 -0.33
N ALA A 118 5.54 -11.10 0.07
CA ALA A 118 6.86 -10.99 -0.57
C ALA A 118 6.86 -11.40 -2.05
N SER A 119 5.86 -12.18 -2.49
CA SER A 119 5.67 -12.52 -3.90
C SER A 119 5.23 -11.32 -4.76
N TRP A 120 4.62 -10.29 -4.16
CA TRP A 120 3.93 -9.24 -4.91
C TRP A 120 4.86 -8.12 -5.36
N LEU A 121 5.71 -7.58 -4.48
CA LEU A 121 6.75 -6.59 -4.84
C LEU A 121 7.70 -7.12 -5.93
N TRP A 122 7.95 -8.44 -5.96
CA TRP A 122 8.70 -9.09 -7.02
C TRP A 122 7.93 -9.17 -8.36
N SER A 123 6.61 -9.37 -8.30
CA SER A 123 5.76 -9.54 -9.49
C SER A 123 5.50 -8.24 -10.25
N THR A 124 5.29 -7.11 -9.55
CA THR A 124 5.01 -5.82 -10.18
C THR A 124 6.22 -5.25 -10.92
N SER A 125 7.43 -5.48 -10.40
CA SER A 125 8.68 -5.14 -11.10
C SER A 125 8.92 -5.96 -12.38
N ARG A 126 8.22 -7.08 -12.57
CA ARG A 126 8.32 -7.93 -13.77
C ARG A 126 7.19 -7.67 -14.76
N SER A 127 5.98 -7.41 -14.26
CA SER A 127 4.81 -7.14 -15.11
C SER A 127 4.89 -5.80 -15.85
N LEU A 128 5.61 -4.81 -15.31
CA LEU A 128 5.92 -3.57 -16.03
C LEU A 128 6.97 -3.76 -17.14
N ARG A 129 7.62 -4.92 -17.24
CA ARG A 129 8.66 -5.19 -18.26
C ARG A 129 8.24 -6.13 -19.37
N ASN A 130 7.37 -7.12 -19.15
CA ASN A 130 6.96 -8.06 -20.21
C ASN A 130 5.56 -8.62 -19.92
N GLY A 131 4.57 -8.28 -20.74
CA GLY A 131 3.20 -8.81 -20.64
C GLY A 131 3.07 -10.29 -20.96
N LEU A 132 3.63 -11.19 -20.14
CA LEU A 132 3.52 -12.64 -20.29
C LEU A 132 3.34 -13.36 -18.92
N ALA A 133 2.57 -14.44 -18.98
CA ALA A 133 1.97 -15.18 -17.87
C ALA A 133 2.95 -15.76 -16.83
N ALA A 134 2.44 -15.92 -15.61
CA ALA A 134 3.13 -16.42 -14.44
C ALA A 134 3.45 -17.93 -14.51
N THR A 135 4.70 -18.29 -14.28
CA THR A 135 5.08 -19.64 -13.85
C THR A 135 5.93 -19.55 -12.57
N SER A 136 5.46 -20.25 -11.53
CA SER A 136 6.09 -20.40 -10.22
C SER A 136 7.46 -21.10 -10.29
N PRO A 137 8.39 -20.75 -9.38
CA PRO A 137 8.87 -21.81 -8.51
C PRO A 137 8.96 -21.43 -7.02
N ARG A 138 8.60 -22.46 -6.25
CA ARG A 138 8.78 -22.73 -4.83
C ARG A 138 10.23 -22.48 -4.39
N THR A 139 10.47 -21.63 -3.38
CA THR A 139 11.14 -21.97 -2.08
C THR A 139 11.55 -20.73 -1.27
N THR A 140 11.34 -20.85 0.05
CA THR A 140 12.06 -20.29 1.22
C THR A 140 11.83 -18.84 1.70
N ARG A 141 11.05 -18.78 2.79
CA ARG A 141 11.38 -18.29 4.16
C ARG A 141 11.96 -16.87 4.37
N THR A 142 11.14 -16.10 5.10
CA THR A 142 11.36 -14.97 6.03
C THR A 142 11.78 -13.60 5.50
N CYS A 143 10.97 -12.63 5.93
CA CYS A 143 11.20 -11.19 6.06
C CYS A 143 12.66 -10.90 6.41
N TRP A 144 13.36 -10.19 5.53
CA TRP A 144 14.70 -9.62 5.71
C TRP A 144 15.80 -10.59 6.19
N LYS A 145 16.58 -11.11 5.23
CA LYS A 145 18.01 -11.30 5.47
C LYS A 145 18.74 -10.10 4.89
N GLU A 146 19.39 -9.34 5.77
CA GLU A 146 20.69 -8.77 5.43
C GLU A 146 21.55 -9.90 4.85
N ASN A 147 21.99 -9.74 3.61
CA ASN A 147 23.11 -10.50 3.10
C ASN A 147 24.05 -9.50 2.44
N GLU A 148 25.18 -9.32 3.10
CA GLU A 148 26.44 -8.89 2.52
C GLU A 148 26.62 -9.53 1.14
N VAL A 149 26.92 -8.73 0.13
CA VAL A 149 27.57 -9.22 -1.08
C VAL A 149 28.93 -8.55 -1.12
N ALA A 150 29.90 -9.30 -0.60
CA ALA A 150 31.31 -9.01 -0.74
C ALA A 150 31.69 -8.95 -2.22
N TRP A 151 32.66 -8.09 -2.50
CA TRP A 151 33.32 -7.90 -3.78
C TRP A 151 33.91 -9.21 -4.32
N SER A 152 33.70 -9.47 -5.60
CA SER A 152 34.58 -10.26 -6.48
C SER A 152 34.36 -9.79 -7.92
#